data_AF-A0A7V3DYE0-F1
#
_entry.id   AF-A0A7V3DYE0-F1
#
_cell.length_a   1.000
_cell.length_b   1.000
_cell.length_c   1.000
_cell.angle_alpha   90.00
_cell.angle_beta   90.00
_cell.angle_gamma   90.00
#
_symmetry.space_group_name_H-M   'P 1'
#
loop_
_entity.id
_entity.type
_entity.pdbx_description
1 polymer ?
#
loop_
_entity_poly.entity_id
_entity_poly.type
_entity_poly.pdbx_seq_one_letter_code
_entity_poly.pdbx_strand_id
1 'polypeptide(L)' 'MPGLLIKNLPPVLHRQLKQRARLHHRSMTKEAIAILESELRPVGPVRLPKLYVGKKPLTPEFLERAIREGRA' A
#
# COMPACT_ATOMS: atom_id res chain seq x y z
N MET A 1 17.09 -11.00 -18.56
CA MET A 1 16.54 -10.00 -17.62
C MET A 1 17.69 -9.21 -17.03
N PRO A 2 17.64 -7.88 -17.03
CA PRO A 2 18.66 -7.07 -16.36
C PRO A 2 18.63 -7.32 -14.84
N GLY A 3 19.79 -7.35 -14.21
CA GLY A 3 19.94 -7.49 -12.76
C GLY A 3 20.56 -6.22 -12.17
N LEU A 4 20.14 -5.87 -10.95
CA LEU A 4 20.72 -4.76 -10.18
C LEU A 4 21.51 -5.32 -8.98
N LEU A 5 22.80 -5.01 -8.91
CA LEU A 5 23.66 -5.35 -7.78
C LEU A 5 24.03 -4.07 -7.02
N ILE A 6 23.63 -3.99 -5.76
CA ILE A 6 24.02 -2.91 -4.86
C ILE A 6 25.23 -3.38 -4.05
N LYS A 7 26.43 -2.91 -4.43
CA LYS A 7 27.66 -3.21 -3.68
C LYS A 7 27.73 -2.38 -2.40
N ASN A 8 28.36 -2.93 -1.37
CA ASN A 8 28.62 -2.26 -0.10
C ASN A 8 27.36 -1.68 0.56
N LEU A 9 26.24 -2.40 0.51
CA LEU A 9 25.01 -1.98 1.17
C LEU A 9 25.26 -1.86 2.69
N PRO A 10 25.02 -0.69 3.30
CA PRO A 10 25.21 -0.52 4.74
C PRO A 10 24.48 -1.61 5.55
N PRO A 11 25.10 -2.22 6.57
CA PRO A 11 24.48 -3.32 7.33
C PRO A 11 23.13 -2.96 7.95
N VAL A 12 22.97 -1.69 8.34
CA VAL A 12 21.70 -1.15 8.85
C VAL A 12 20.60 -1.23 7.79
N LEU A 13 20.87 -0.79 6.56
CA LEU A 13 19.92 -0.84 5.45
C LEU A 13 19.59 -2.27 5.06
N HIS A 14 20.59 -3.16 5.02
CA HIS A 14 20.34 -4.58 4.75
C HIS A 14 19.37 -5.20 5.78
N ARG A 15 19.55 -4.88 7.08
CA ARG A 15 18.64 -5.34 8.15
C ARG A 15 17.24 -4.79 8.00
N GLN A 16 17.10 -3.49 7.75
CA GLN A 16 15.80 -2.84 7.54
C GLN A 16 15.06 -3.43 6.33
N LEU A 17 15.76 -3.64 5.21
CA LEU A 17 15.19 -4.25 4.02
C LEU A 17 14.70 -5.68 4.30
N LYS A 18 15.49 -6.48 5.02
CA LYS A 18 15.10 -7.84 5.42
C LYS A 18 13.87 -7.86 6.33
N GLN A 19 13.81 -6.94 7.30
CA GLN A 19 12.67 -6.82 8.21
C GLN A 19 11.39 -6.42 7.45
N ARG A 20 11.50 -5.42 6.57
CA ARG A 20 10.39 -4.95 5.74
C ARG A 20 9.90 -6.04 4.78
N ALA A 21 10.81 -6.78 4.14
CA ALA A 21 10.45 -7.92 3.30
C ALA A 21 9.65 -8.99 4.07
N ARG A 22 10.04 -9.29 5.32
CA ARG A 22 9.30 -10.21 6.20
C ARG A 22 7.90 -9.71 6.51
N LEU A 23 7.75 -8.42 6.85
CA LEU A 23 6.44 -7.81 7.16
C LEU A 23 5.47 -7.85 5.97
N HIS A 24 5.98 -7.70 4.74
CA HIS A 24 5.16 -7.75 3.53
C HIS A 24 5.06 -9.16 2.92
N HIS A 25 5.55 -10.20 3.60
CA HIS A 25 5.57 -11.59 3.12
C HIS A 25 6.23 -11.73 1.73
N ARG A 26 7.32 -10.99 1.49
CA ARG A 26 8.09 -10.97 0.23
C ARG A 26 9.52 -11.44 0.44
N SER A 27 10.17 -11.88 -0.65
CA SER A 27 11.62 -12.00 -0.67
C SER A 27 12.28 -10.62 -0.66
N MET A 28 13.55 -10.53 -0.23
CA MET A 28 14.27 -9.25 -0.21
C MET A 28 14.37 -8.61 -1.60
N THR A 29 14.61 -9.41 -2.64
CA THR A 29 14.64 -8.92 -4.03
C THR A 29 13.29 -8.37 -4.46
N LYS A 30 12.18 -9.06 -4.17
CA LYS A 30 10.83 -8.57 -4.48
C LYS A 30 10.52 -7.29 -3.72
N GLU A 31 10.97 -7.17 -2.48
CA GLU A 31 10.79 -5.94 -1.72
C GLU A 31 11.61 -4.77 -2.26
N ALA A 32 12.86 -5.02 -2.67
CA ALA A 32 13.67 -3.99 -3.33
C ALA A 32 13.01 -3.50 -4.64
N ILE A 33 12.46 -4.41 -5.45
CA ILE A 33 11.70 -4.06 -6.64
C ILE A 33 10.45 -3.25 -6.28
N ALA A 34 9.67 -3.68 -5.29
CA ALA A 34 8.45 -2.97 -4.88
C ALA A 34 8.74 -1.54 -4.39
N ILE A 35 9.85 -1.32 -3.69
CA ILE A 35 10.30 0.02 -3.29
C ILE A 35 10.63 0.85 -4.53
N LEU A 36 11.43 0.32 -5.45
CA LEU A 36 11.77 1.02 -6.70
C LEU A 36 10.52 1.35 -7.52
N GLU A 37 9.57 0.42 -7.64
CA GLU A 37 8.29 0.65 -8.33
C GLU A 37 7.48 1.77 -7.66
N SER A 38 7.48 1.84 -6.33
CA SER A 38 6.76 2.89 -5.61
C SER A 38 7.38 4.27 -5.79
N GLU A 39 8.71 4.37 -5.77
CA GLU A 39 9.43 5.63 -5.93
C GLU A 39 9.45 6.13 -7.38
N LEU A 40 9.50 5.21 -8.34
CA LEU A 40 9.47 5.54 -9.77
C LEU A 40 8.06 5.72 -10.31
N ARG A 41 7.02 5.39 -9.54
CA ARG A 41 5.64 5.59 -9.97
C ARG A 41 5.40 7.09 -10.14
N PRO A 42 5.07 7.58 -11.34
CA PRO A 42 4.82 8.99 -11.54
C PRO A 42 3.63 9.43 -10.68
N VAL A 43 3.87 10.36 -9.77
CA VAL A 43 2.80 11.03 -9.01
C VAL A 43 2.21 12.10 -9.93
N GLY A 44 1.36 11.66 -10.86
CA GLY A 44 0.54 12.59 -11.64
C GLY A 44 -0.46 13.31 -10.74
N PRO A 45 -1.02 14.46 -11.18
CA PRO A 45 -2.12 15.09 -10.46
C PRO A 45 -3.28 14.11 -10.34
N VAL A 46 -3.49 13.58 -9.14
CA VAL A 46 -4.64 12.72 -8.86
C VAL A 46 -5.85 13.62 -8.89
N ARG A 47 -6.63 13.55 -9.97
CA ARG A 47 -7.97 14.13 -9.99
C ARG A 47 -8.84 13.27 -9.09
N LEU A 48 -8.93 13.67 -7.82
CA LEU A 48 -9.89 13.10 -6.91
C LEU A 48 -11.29 13.41 -7.45
N PRO A 49 -12.20 12.43 -7.50
CA PRO A 49 -13.59 12.73 -7.78
C PRO A 49 -14.10 13.69 -6.71
N LYS A 50 -15.13 14.48 -7.05
CA LYS A 50 -15.78 15.34 -6.07
C LYS A 50 -16.23 14.48 -4.88
N LEU A 51 -15.79 14.85 -3.67
CA LEU A 51 -16.20 14.17 -2.44
C LEU A 51 -17.72 14.06 -2.41
N TYR A 52 -18.21 12.82 -2.26
CA TYR A 52 -19.64 12.58 -2.07
C TYR A 52 -20.02 13.05 -0.66
N VAL A 53 -20.71 14.18 -0.59
CA VAL A 53 -21.34 14.63 0.64
C VAL A 53 -22.78 14.13 0.62
N GLY A 54 -23.02 13.04 1.35
CA GLY A 54 -24.36 12.49 1.50
C GLY A 54 -25.30 13.49 2.20
N LYS A 55 -26.59 13.49 1.82
CA LYS A 55 -27.60 14.35 2.45
C LYS A 55 -27.95 13.93 3.88
N LYS A 56 -27.65 12.68 4.24
CA LYS A 56 -27.96 12.08 5.53
C LYS A 56 -26.66 11.69 6.23
N PRO A 57 -26.55 11.90 7.56
CA PRO A 57 -25.40 11.40 8.31
C PRO A 57 -25.36 9.86 8.26
N LEU A 58 -24.15 9.30 8.16
CA LEU A 58 -23.92 7.88 8.36
C LEU A 58 -23.97 7.61 9.87
N THR A 59 -25.15 7.25 10.38
CA THR A 59 -25.32 6.90 11.80
C THR A 59 -24.98 5.42 12.03
N PRO A 60 -24.63 5.03 13.27
CA PRO A 60 -24.38 3.63 13.60
C PRO A 60 -25.54 2.70 13.24
N GLU A 61 -26.78 3.13 13.47
CA GLU A 61 -28.00 2.35 13.18
C GLU A 61 -28.17 2.12 11.67
N PHE A 62 -27.84 3.13 10.87
CA PHE A 62 -27.86 3.02 9.41
C PHE A 62 -26.84 1.97 8.93
N LEU A 63 -25.63 1.98 9.49
CA LEU A 63 -24.57 1.05 9.13
C LEU A 63 -24.93 -0.40 9.52
N GLU A 64 -25.43 -0.61 10.74
CA GLU A 64 -25.82 -1.94 11.20
C GLU A 64 -26.95 -2.54 10.37
N ARG A 65 -27.95 -1.73 10.01
CA ARG A 65 -29.03 -2.18 9.12
C ARG A 65 -28.48 -2.57 7.74
N ALA A 66 -27.66 -1.73 7.14
CA ALA A 66 -27.08 -2.01 5.81
C ALA A 66 -26.21 -3.28 5.79
N ILE A 67 -25.42 -3.52 6.84
CA ILE A 67 -24.61 -4.74 6.98
C ILE A 67 -25.52 -5.98 7.07
N ARG A 68 -26.62 -5.90 7.83
CA ARG A 68 -27.56 -7.01 8.00
C ARG A 68 -28.27 -7.35 6.69
N GLU A 69 -28.73 -6.33 5.97
CA GLU A 69 -29.38 -6.48 4.65
C GLU A 69 -28.45 -7.09 3.61
N GLY A 70 -27.17 -6.70 3.59
CA GLY A 70 -26.18 -7.26 2.64
C GLY A 70 -25.67 -8.66 2.98
N ARG A 71 -26.01 -9.21 4.15
CA ARG A 71 -25.66 -10.59 4.56
C ARG A 71 -26.81 -11.59 4.42
N ALA A 72 -28.02 -11.12 4.12
CA ALA A 72 -29.20 -11.94 3.85
C ALA A 72 -29.23 -12.37 2.38
#